data_AF-A0A1F8T096-F1
#
_entry.id   AF-A0A1F8T096-F1
#
_cell.length_a   1.000
_cell.length_b   1.000
_cell.length_c   1.000
_cell.angle_alpha   90.00
_cell.angle_beta   90.00
_cell.angle_gamma   90.00
#
_symmetry.space_group_name_H-M   'P 1'
#
loop_
_entity.id
_entity.type
_entity.pdbx_description
1 polymer ?
#
loop_
_entity_poly.entity_id
_entity_poly.type
_entity_poly.pdbx_seq_one_letter_code
_entity_poly.pdbx_strand_id
1 'polypeptide(L)'
;MPSLTLDTTAPASPYLLLGFGFLTLLVVNILLALVEGVILTLLSWNPFRASLTVSFIMNIASGFVNGILLVLLQRTPWIWVPVSFVLSLILEGFVMTYFKRAAFRQNSLYVFLANLASYILLILPAYYFGSPP
;
A
#
# COMPACT_ATOMS: atom_id res chain seq x y z
N MET A 1 -25.59 27.30 -12.77
CA MET A 1 -24.86 26.03 -12.97
C MET A 1 -25.17 25.13 -11.79
N PRO A 2 -25.77 23.94 -11.96
CA PRO A 2 -26.04 23.07 -10.83
C PRO A 2 -24.70 22.50 -10.33
N SER A 3 -24.39 22.74 -9.06
CA SER A 3 -23.27 22.12 -8.38
C SER A 3 -23.56 20.63 -8.24
N LEU A 4 -22.70 19.78 -8.81
CA LEU A 4 -22.66 18.33 -8.61
C LEU A 4 -22.18 18.04 -7.17
N THR A 5 -22.97 18.45 -6.18
CA THR A 5 -22.79 18.03 -4.80
C THR A 5 -23.27 16.60 -4.72
N LEU A 6 -22.35 15.65 -4.52
CA LEU A 6 -22.67 14.27 -4.18
C LEU A 6 -23.61 14.29 -2.98
N ASP A 7 -24.90 14.02 -3.20
CA ASP A 7 -25.89 13.99 -2.12
C ASP A 7 -25.68 12.69 -1.33
N THR A 8 -24.91 12.78 -0.25
CA THR A 8 -24.56 11.65 0.61
C THR A 8 -25.74 11.14 1.43
N THR A 9 -26.92 11.77 1.33
CA THR A 9 -28.12 11.39 2.10
C THR A 9 -29.05 10.42 1.38
N ALA A 10 -28.82 10.16 0.09
CA ALA A 10 -29.59 9.17 -0.68
C ALA A 10 -29.23 7.73 -0.25
N PRO A 11 -30.19 6.78 -0.23
CA PRO A 11 -29.94 5.39 0.20
C PRO A 11 -28.92 4.64 -0.68
N ALA A 12 -28.61 5.14 -1.87
CA ALA A 12 -27.56 4.61 -2.75
C ALA A 12 -26.14 5.15 -2.45
N SER A 13 -26.02 6.24 -1.69
CA SER A 13 -24.75 6.90 -1.40
C SER A 13 -23.70 6.01 -0.71
N PRO A 14 -24.04 5.15 0.28
CA PRO A 14 -23.02 4.33 0.94
C PRO A 14 -22.49 3.23 0.02
N TYR A 15 -23.32 2.69 -0.89
CA TYR A 15 -22.87 1.70 -1.88
C TYR A 15 -21.95 2.30 -2.93
N LEU A 16 -22.25 3.51 -3.40
CA LEU A 16 -21.38 4.24 -4.33
C LEU A 16 -20.03 4.57 -3.68
N LEU A 17 -20.04 5.02 -2.41
CA LEU A 17 -18.83 5.36 -1.68
C LEU A 17 -17.95 4.12 -1.44
N LEU A 18 -18.55 2.98 -1.08
CA LEU A 18 -17.84 1.70 -0.99
C LEU A 18 -17.28 1.25 -2.34
N GLY A 19 -18.06 1.40 -3.41
CA GLY A 19 -17.64 1.04 -4.77
C GLY A 19 -16.44 1.86 -5.24
N PHE A 20 -16.49 3.19 -5.10
CA PHE A 20 -15.38 4.07 -5.44
C PHE A 20 -14.16 3.83 -4.55
N GLY A 21 -14.37 3.66 -3.22
CA GLY A 21 -13.27 3.36 -2.30
C GLY A 21 -12.56 2.06 -2.65
N PHE A 22 -13.31 1.00 -2.95
CA PHE A 22 -12.74 -0.28 -3.40
C PHE A 22 -11.97 -0.13 -4.72
N LEU A 23 -12.54 0.58 -5.69
CA LEU A 23 -11.90 0.81 -6.98
C LEU A 23 -10.58 1.61 -6.84
N THR A 24 -10.56 2.64 -5.98
CA THR A 24 -9.34 3.38 -5.67
C THR A 24 -8.29 2.48 -5.05
N LEU A 25 -8.64 1.65 -4.07
CA LEU A 25 -7.72 0.70 -3.44
C LEU A 25 -7.15 -0.29 -4.47
N LEU A 26 -8.00 -0.80 -5.37
CA LEU A 26 -7.58 -1.72 -6.43
C LEU A 26 -6.56 -1.08 -7.38
N VAL A 27 -6.86 0.14 -7.87
CA VAL A 27 -5.97 0.87 -8.79
C VAL A 27 -4.64 1.15 -8.13
N VAL A 28 -4.66 1.65 -6.89
CA VAL A 28 -3.46 1.91 -6.08
C VAL A 28 -2.63 0.63 -5.91
N ASN A 29 -3.27 -0.48 -5.56
CA ASN A 29 -2.60 -1.77 -5.36
C ASN A 29 -1.92 -2.26 -6.65
N ILE A 30 -2.55 -2.09 -7.82
CA ILE A 30 -1.96 -2.44 -9.11
C ILE A 30 -0.73 -1.56 -9.40
N LEU A 31 -0.81 -0.25 -9.15
CA LEU A 31 0.30 0.67 -9.36
C LEU A 31 1.50 0.33 -8.46
N LEU A 32 1.26 0.06 -7.18
CA LEU A 32 2.31 -0.38 -6.25
C LEU A 32 2.94 -1.70 -6.68
N ALA A 33 2.12 -2.70 -7.00
CA ALA A 33 2.61 -3.99 -7.45
C ALA A 33 3.46 -3.89 -8.73
N LEU A 34 3.16 -2.93 -9.60
CA LEU A 34 3.97 -2.65 -10.78
C LEU A 34 5.32 -2.03 -10.42
N VAL A 35 5.33 -1.02 -9.56
CA VAL A 35 6.57 -0.38 -9.06
C VAL A 35 7.46 -1.41 -8.35
N GLU A 36 6.88 -2.19 -7.45
CA GLU A 36 7.59 -3.24 -6.71
C GLU A 36 8.05 -4.39 -7.60
N GLY A 37 7.25 -4.79 -8.58
CA GLY A 37 7.62 -5.79 -9.57
C GLY A 37 8.84 -5.34 -10.39
N VAL A 38 8.92 -4.06 -10.73
CA VAL A 38 10.12 -3.47 -11.36
C VAL A 38 11.31 -3.51 -10.41
N ILE A 39 11.16 -3.09 -9.14
CA ILE A 39 12.24 -3.13 -8.13
C ILE A 39 12.80 -4.56 -7.98
N LEU A 40 11.94 -5.57 -7.83
CA LEU A 40 12.37 -6.97 -7.73
C LEU A 40 13.09 -7.48 -8.98
N THR A 41 12.66 -7.03 -10.14
CA THR A 41 13.30 -7.39 -11.42
C THR A 41 14.68 -6.75 -11.52
N LEU A 42 14.81 -5.46 -11.14
CA LEU A 42 16.10 -4.76 -11.09
C LEU A 42 17.07 -5.39 -10.08
N LEU A 43 16.55 -5.90 -8.96
CA LEU A 43 17.33 -6.64 -7.97
C LEU A 43 17.69 -8.06 -8.39
N SER A 44 17.34 -8.47 -9.63
CA SER A 44 17.58 -9.82 -10.16
C SER A 44 16.96 -10.91 -9.30
N TRP A 45 15.79 -10.64 -8.70
CA TRP A 45 15.14 -11.57 -7.78
C TRP A 45 14.45 -12.71 -8.53
N ASN A 46 13.66 -12.37 -9.55
CA ASN A 46 12.96 -13.29 -10.47
C ASN A 46 12.58 -12.55 -11.76
N PRO A 47 12.14 -13.28 -12.82
CA PRO A 47 11.58 -12.66 -14.01
C PRO A 47 10.37 -11.77 -13.68
N PHE A 48 10.17 -10.72 -14.47
CA PHE A 48 9.17 -9.68 -14.21
C PHE A 48 7.77 -10.20 -13.86
N ARG A 49 7.26 -11.21 -14.59
CA ARG A 49 5.93 -11.79 -14.32
C ARG A 49 5.83 -12.40 -12.92
N ALA A 50 6.83 -13.17 -12.51
CA ALA A 50 6.85 -13.78 -11.17
C ALA A 50 7.02 -12.71 -10.08
N SER A 51 7.90 -11.74 -10.31
CA SER A 51 8.09 -10.58 -9.42
C SER A 51 6.82 -9.77 -9.23
N LEU A 52 6.04 -9.55 -10.29
CA LEU A 52 4.78 -8.81 -10.25
C LEU A 52 3.69 -9.58 -9.48
N THR A 53 3.58 -10.90 -9.69
CA THR A 53 2.63 -11.73 -8.92
C THR A 53 2.95 -11.73 -7.43
N VAL A 54 4.24 -11.87 -7.06
CA VAL A 54 4.65 -11.81 -5.66
C VAL A 54 4.37 -10.43 -5.08
N SER A 55 4.73 -9.35 -5.77
CA SER A 55 4.46 -7.96 -5.33
C SER A 55 2.96 -7.69 -5.15
N PHE A 56 2.13 -8.23 -6.03
CA PHE A 56 0.67 -8.08 -5.92
C PHE A 56 0.11 -8.79 -4.69
N ILE A 57 0.55 -10.03 -4.42
CA ILE A 57 0.15 -10.78 -3.22
C ILE A 57 0.64 -10.07 -1.96
N MET A 58 1.87 -9.56 -1.99
CA MET A 58 2.49 -8.80 -0.90
C MET A 58 1.68 -7.55 -0.56
N ASN A 59 1.35 -6.74 -1.54
CA ASN A 59 0.56 -5.52 -1.33
C ASN A 59 -0.85 -5.80 -0.81
N ILE A 60 -1.48 -6.90 -1.22
CA ILE A 60 -2.77 -7.31 -0.64
C ILE A 60 -2.57 -7.67 0.84
N ALA A 61 -1.57 -8.48 1.16
CA ALA A 61 -1.32 -8.93 2.53
C ALA A 61 -0.96 -7.75 3.46
N SER A 62 -0.03 -6.88 3.04
CA SER A 62 0.34 -5.68 3.79
C SER A 62 -0.81 -4.67 3.84
N GLY A 63 -1.61 -4.57 2.78
CA GLY A 63 -2.81 -3.74 2.70
C GLY A 63 -3.87 -4.10 3.75
N PHE A 64 -4.11 -5.39 4.01
CA PHE A 64 -5.03 -5.80 5.09
C PHE A 64 -4.52 -5.38 6.46
N VAL A 65 -3.24 -5.59 6.75
CA VAL A 65 -2.67 -5.22 8.06
C VAL A 65 -2.63 -3.71 8.25
N ASN A 66 -2.19 -2.98 7.22
CA ASN A 66 -2.17 -1.52 7.24
C ASN A 66 -3.58 -0.93 7.30
N GLY A 67 -4.57 -1.55 6.66
CA GLY A 67 -5.98 -1.16 6.76
C GLY A 67 -6.51 -1.23 8.19
N ILE A 68 -6.16 -2.29 8.93
CA ILE A 68 -6.51 -2.42 10.36
C ILE A 68 -5.79 -1.35 11.20
N LEU A 69 -4.49 -1.13 10.92
CA LEU A 69 -3.70 -0.08 11.60
C LEU A 69 -4.22 1.33 11.32
N LEU A 70 -4.75 1.59 10.13
CA LEU A 70 -5.33 2.90 9.76
C LEU A 70 -6.52 3.27 10.64
N VAL A 71 -7.32 2.29 11.10
CA VAL A 71 -8.40 2.52 12.06
C VAL A 71 -7.83 3.00 13.41
N LEU A 72 -6.69 2.45 13.84
CA LEU A 72 -6.02 2.86 15.08
C LEU A 72 -5.32 4.23 14.95
N LEU A 73 -4.87 4.59 13.74
CA LEU A 73 -4.19 5.85 13.43
C LEU A 73 -5.06 7.09 13.72
N GLN A 74 -6.39 6.96 13.66
CA GLN A 74 -7.33 8.09 13.81
C GLN A 74 -7.17 8.87 15.12
N ARG A 75 -6.65 8.24 16.18
CA ARG A 75 -6.43 8.90 17.49
C ARG A 75 -5.05 9.52 17.66
N THR A 76 -3.99 8.91 17.13
CA THR A 76 -2.59 9.29 17.44
C THR A 76 -1.66 9.10 16.22
N PRO A 77 -1.87 9.84 15.12
CA PRO A 77 -1.23 9.57 13.83
C PRO A 77 0.31 9.62 13.90
N TRP A 78 0.88 10.54 14.67
CA TRP A 78 2.33 10.71 14.80
C TRP A 78 3.06 9.51 15.39
N ILE A 79 2.38 8.70 16.22
CA ILE A 79 2.95 7.50 16.83
C ILE A 79 2.73 6.31 15.89
N TRP A 80 1.53 6.20 15.30
CA TRP A 80 1.17 5.03 14.52
C TRP A 80 1.75 5.00 13.11
N VAL A 81 2.08 6.15 12.50
CA VAL A 81 2.77 6.20 11.19
C VAL A 81 4.15 5.51 11.21
N PRO A 82 5.07 5.83 12.12
CA PRO A 82 6.36 5.12 12.17
C PRO A 82 6.18 3.65 12.60
N VAL A 83 5.20 3.34 13.47
CA VAL A 83 4.90 1.97 13.88
C VAL A 83 4.38 1.12 12.71
N SER A 84 3.46 1.66 11.91
CA SER A 84 2.94 0.96 10.74
C SER A 84 4.03 0.75 9.68
N PHE A 85 4.91 1.73 9.49
CA PHE A 85 6.06 1.58 8.60
C PHE A 85 6.99 0.44 9.03
N VAL A 86 7.36 0.38 10.33
CA VAL A 86 8.21 -0.71 10.85
C VAL A 86 7.51 -2.07 10.76
N LEU A 87 6.21 -2.13 11.08
CA LEU A 87 5.42 -3.35 10.94
C LEU A 87 5.37 -3.83 9.49
N SER A 88 5.22 -2.90 8.54
CA SER A 88 5.23 -3.19 7.11
C SER A 88 6.58 -3.76 6.66
N LEU A 89 7.70 -3.16 7.10
CA LEU A 89 9.05 -3.72 6.85
C LEU A 89 9.20 -5.14 7.39
N ILE A 90 8.72 -5.40 8.61
CA ILE A 90 8.85 -6.73 9.25
C ILE A 90 8.00 -7.77 8.50
N LEU A 91 6.74 -7.44 8.19
CA LEU A 91 5.85 -8.32 7.45
C LEU A 91 6.39 -8.63 6.07
N GLU A 92 6.80 -7.61 5.33
CA GLU A 92 7.31 -7.81 3.99
C GLU A 92 8.63 -8.57 3.99
N GLY A 93 9.52 -8.27 4.94
CA GLY A 93 10.75 -9.03 5.16
C GLY A 93 10.49 -10.51 5.46
N PHE A 94 9.50 -10.80 6.30
CA PHE A 94 9.12 -12.17 6.62
C PHE A 94 8.64 -12.93 5.39
N VAL A 95 7.72 -12.35 4.61
CA VAL A 95 7.16 -13.02 3.44
C VAL A 95 8.21 -13.18 2.33
N MET A 96 9.02 -12.17 2.06
CA MET A 96 10.10 -12.27 1.06
C MET A 96 11.14 -13.32 1.44
N THR A 97 11.49 -13.41 2.73
CA THR A 97 12.40 -14.44 3.23
C THR A 97 11.78 -15.82 3.15
N TYR A 98 10.45 -15.94 3.34
CA TYR A 98 9.74 -17.19 3.10
C TYR A 98 9.86 -17.67 1.65
N PHE A 99 9.72 -16.76 0.67
CA PHE A 99 9.83 -17.11 -0.76
C PHE A 99 11.27 -17.38 -1.23
N LYS A 100 12.28 -16.65 -0.73
CA LYS A 100 13.67 -16.82 -1.17
C LYS A 100 14.67 -16.63 -0.02
N ARG A 101 14.78 -17.65 0.85
CA ARG A 101 15.63 -17.63 2.06
C ARG A 101 17.11 -17.31 1.80
N ALA A 102 17.68 -17.81 0.70
CA ALA A 102 19.08 -17.61 0.37
C ALA A 102 19.43 -16.18 -0.08
N ALA A 103 18.42 -15.33 -0.31
CA ALA A 103 18.58 -13.99 -0.88
C ALA A 103 18.34 -12.88 0.16
N PHE A 104 18.71 -13.09 1.43
CA PHE A 104 18.43 -12.15 2.54
C PHE A 104 18.80 -10.70 2.20
N ARG A 105 20.00 -10.45 1.66
CA ARG A 105 20.45 -9.09 1.28
C ARG A 105 19.56 -8.45 0.22
N GLN A 106 19.12 -9.20 -0.79
CA GLN A 106 18.22 -8.70 -1.84
C GLN A 106 16.83 -8.46 -1.28
N ASN A 107 16.34 -9.36 -0.42
CA ASN A 107 15.04 -9.23 0.23
C ASN A 107 15.00 -7.99 1.13
N SER A 108 16.02 -7.74 1.95
CA SER A 108 16.09 -6.54 2.80
C SER A 108 16.12 -5.25 2.00
N LEU A 109 16.89 -5.21 0.90
CA LEU A 109 16.92 -4.05 0.00
C LEU A 109 15.58 -3.82 -0.69
N TYR A 110 14.93 -4.89 -1.17
CA TYR A 110 13.59 -4.79 -1.75
C TYR A 110 12.60 -4.22 -0.75
N VAL A 111 12.52 -4.81 0.45
CA VAL A 111 11.56 -4.41 1.48
C VAL A 111 11.72 -2.94 1.83
N PHE A 112 12.96 -2.46 1.96
CA PHE A 112 13.21 -1.04 2.20
C PHE A 112 12.72 -0.16 1.03
N LEU A 113 13.07 -0.53 -0.21
CA LEU A 113 12.70 0.25 -1.40
C LEU A 113 11.19 0.22 -1.68
N ALA A 114 10.53 -0.91 -1.50
CA ALA A 114 9.10 -1.09 -1.66
C ALA A 114 8.33 -0.23 -0.66
N ASN A 115 8.67 -0.33 0.62
CA ASN A 115 8.03 0.50 1.65
C ASN A 115 8.30 2.00 1.45
N LEU A 116 9.52 2.37 1.02
CA LEU A 116 9.83 3.77 0.70
C LEU A 116 9.01 4.28 -0.49
N ALA A 117 8.88 3.49 -1.56
CA ALA A 117 8.07 3.83 -2.72
C ALA A 117 6.59 3.99 -2.31
N SER A 118 6.06 3.05 -1.54
CA SER A 118 4.69 3.10 -1.02
C SER A 118 4.46 4.32 -0.12
N TYR A 119 5.43 4.67 0.73
CA TYR A 119 5.35 5.86 1.57
C TYR A 119 5.32 7.16 0.74
N ILE A 120 6.20 7.28 -0.26
CA ILE A 120 6.28 8.46 -1.13
C ILE A 120 5.06 8.59 -2.03
N LEU A 121 4.54 7.48 -2.56
CA LEU A 121 3.44 7.49 -3.52
C LEU A 121 2.06 7.60 -2.85
N LEU A 122 1.89 7.09 -1.63
CA LEU A 122 0.58 7.05 -0.97
C LEU A 122 0.48 7.92 0.27
N ILE A 123 1.39 7.77 1.22
CA ILE A 123 1.25 8.39 2.53
C ILE A 123 1.51 9.90 2.44
N LEU A 124 2.56 10.30 1.73
CA LEU A 124 2.94 11.70 1.56
C LEU A 124 1.87 12.53 0.84
N PRO A 125 1.36 12.12 -0.34
CA PRO A 125 0.32 12.86 -1.05
C PRO A 125 -1.00 12.87 -0.27
N ALA A 126 -1.39 11.75 0.35
CA ALA A 126 -2.61 11.69 1.15
C ALA A 126 -2.56 12.65 2.34
N TYR A 127 -1.40 12.76 3.00
CA TYR A 127 -1.22 13.68 4.13
C TYR A 127 -1.15 15.15 3.68
N TYR A 128 -0.41 15.45 2.61
CA TYR A 128 -0.21 16.82 2.14
C TYR A 128 -1.44 17.41 1.44
N PHE A 129 -2.16 16.62 0.64
CA PHE A 129 -3.37 17.08 -0.08
C PHE A 129 -4.67 16.81 0.69
N GLY A 130 -4.66 15.90 1.66
CA GLY A 130 -5.85 15.55 2.47
C GLY A 130 -6.01 16.36 3.75
N SER A 131 -5.00 17.14 4.16
CA SER A 131 -5.10 18.04 5.30
C SER A 131 -5.72 19.37 4.86
N PRO A 132 -6.94 19.75 5.32
CA PRO A 132 -7.43 21.10 5.12
C PRO A 132 -6.49 22.10 5.84
N PRO A 133 -6.33 23.33 5.31
CA PRO A 133 -5.55 24.38 5.97
C PRO A 133 -6.10 24.74 7.35
#